data_AF-A0A6I6E8G4-F1
#
_entry.id   AF-A0A6I6E8G4-F1
#
_cell.length_a   1.000
_cell.length_b   1.000
_cell.length_c   1.000
_cell.angle_alpha   90.00
_cell.angle_beta   90.00
_cell.angle_gamma   90.00
#
_symmetry.space_group_name_H-M   'P 1'
#
loop_
_entity.id
_entity.type
_entity.pdbx_description
1 polymer ?
#
loop_
_entity_poly.entity_id
_entity_poly.type
_entity_poly.pdbx_seq_one_letter_code
_entity_poly.pdbx_strand_id
1 'polypeptide(L)'
;MQFRPDRAFFLKLIMGHPDIGALMSLCEENFVLLRRLAPGLNTYPNGQYLSRRPGVVDLHLGIEQQARYTTLVHLTHRFTDAETRETHFDPDARLRVYYDARQVEVLELRQSILPLRTRYAHPALADKWRANLFLSKWLMFCLRQGHGFAPNQSPIDGQRSPVAGASPACLAQSS
;
A
#
# COMPACT_ATOMS: atom_id res chain seq x y z
N MET A 1 -10.73 -19.23 -11.45
CA MET A 1 -9.89 -18.66 -12.54
C MET A 1 -8.68 -17.98 -11.92
N GLN A 2 -7.51 -18.59 -12.07
CA GLN A 2 -6.27 -18.11 -11.44
C GLN A 2 -5.47 -17.34 -12.51
N PHE A 3 -5.57 -16.01 -12.48
CA PHE A 3 -4.80 -15.16 -13.38
C PHE A 3 -3.33 -15.18 -12.90
N ARG A 4 -2.45 -15.89 -13.63
CA ARG A 4 -1.00 -15.89 -13.40
C ARG A 4 -0.34 -15.05 -14.50
N PRO A 5 0.04 -13.79 -14.25
CA PRO A 5 0.71 -12.99 -15.25
C PRO A 5 2.19 -13.41 -15.36
N ASP A 6 2.62 -13.75 -16.58
CA ASP A 6 4.00 -14.10 -16.96
C ASP A 6 4.92 -12.86 -17.04
N ARG A 7 6.22 -12.98 -16.76
CA ARG A 7 7.23 -11.91 -16.88
C ARG A 7 7.22 -11.24 -18.26
N ALA A 8 6.92 -11.97 -19.32
CA ALA A 8 6.76 -11.41 -20.67
C ALA A 8 5.55 -10.46 -20.79
N PHE A 9 4.46 -10.73 -20.06
CA PHE A 9 3.29 -9.84 -19.99
C PHE A 9 3.64 -8.53 -19.29
N PHE A 10 4.40 -8.59 -18.19
CA PHE A 10 4.88 -7.40 -17.49
C PHE A 10 5.83 -6.56 -18.35
N LEU A 11 6.74 -7.20 -19.09
CA LEU A 11 7.66 -6.50 -20.01
C LEU A 11 6.92 -5.83 -21.17
N LYS A 12 5.90 -6.49 -21.74
CA LYS A 12 5.00 -5.86 -22.74
C LYS A 12 4.22 -4.67 -22.16
N LEU A 13 3.80 -4.75 -20.90
CA LEU A 13 3.08 -3.66 -20.21
C LEU A 13 3.98 -2.45 -19.89
N ILE A 14 5.28 -2.69 -19.68
CA ILE A 14 6.29 -1.64 -19.47
C ILE A 14 6.74 -1.01 -20.80
N MET A 15 6.73 -1.78 -21.90
CA MET A 15 7.12 -1.32 -23.24
C MET A 15 5.98 -0.77 -24.11
N GLY A 16 4.71 -0.96 -23.71
CA GLY A 16 3.57 -0.43 -24.45
C GLY A 16 3.50 1.10 -24.37
N HIS A 17 3.06 1.75 -25.45
CA HIS A 17 2.63 3.15 -25.40
C HIS A 17 1.31 3.19 -24.61
N PRO A 18 1.27 3.70 -23.37
CA PRO A 18 0.04 3.67 -22.60
C PRO A 18 -0.96 4.62 -23.24
N ASP A 19 -2.13 4.11 -23.59
CA ASP A 19 -3.28 4.96 -23.91
C ASP A 19 -4.11 5.23 -22.64
N ILE A 20 -5.06 6.16 -22.75
CA ILE A 20 -5.90 6.58 -21.63
C ILE A 20 -6.82 5.43 -21.18
N GLY A 21 -7.34 4.61 -22.09
CA GLY A 21 -8.26 3.53 -21.77
C GLY A 21 -7.58 2.42 -20.96
N ALA A 22 -6.35 2.09 -21.32
CA ALA A 22 -5.52 1.16 -20.56
C ALA A 22 -5.25 1.72 -19.16
N LEU A 23 -4.92 3.02 -19.03
CA LEU A 23 -4.71 3.65 -17.72
C LEU A 23 -5.99 3.58 -16.87
N MET A 24 -7.15 3.91 -17.45
CA MET A 24 -8.44 3.83 -16.74
C MET A 24 -8.73 2.41 -16.25
N SER A 25 -8.42 1.40 -17.07
CA SER A 25 -8.55 -0.01 -16.69
C SER A 25 -7.68 -0.36 -15.48
N LEU A 26 -6.44 0.15 -15.40
CA LEU A 26 -5.59 -0.03 -14.22
C LEU A 26 -6.15 0.68 -12.99
N CYS A 27 -6.69 1.90 -13.13
CA CYS A 27 -7.31 2.61 -12.02
C CYS A 27 -8.50 1.84 -11.44
N GLU A 28 -9.31 1.19 -12.29
CA GLU A 28 -10.43 0.33 -11.88
C GLU A 28 -9.94 -0.99 -11.25
N GLU A 29 -8.91 -1.62 -11.80
CA GLU A 29 -8.29 -2.81 -11.21
C GLU A 29 -7.75 -2.51 -9.81
N ASN A 30 -7.07 -1.37 -9.65
CA ASN A 30 -6.55 -0.90 -8.36
C ASN A 30 -7.68 -0.68 -7.34
N PHE A 31 -8.84 -0.17 -7.78
CA PHE A 31 -10.02 -0.05 -6.92
C PHE A 31 -10.50 -1.42 -6.42
N VAL A 32 -10.62 -2.41 -7.30
CA VAL A 32 -11.04 -3.76 -6.91
C VAL A 32 -10.04 -4.39 -5.95
N LEU A 33 -8.74 -4.28 -6.21
CA LEU A 33 -7.69 -4.81 -5.34
C LEU A 33 -7.70 -4.12 -3.96
N LEU A 34 -7.83 -2.80 -3.93
CA LEU A 34 -7.88 -2.04 -2.68
C LEU A 34 -9.13 -2.37 -1.86
N ARG A 35 -10.29 -2.54 -2.51
CA ARG A 35 -11.53 -2.99 -1.85
C ARG A 35 -11.46 -4.42 -1.33
N ARG A 36 -10.66 -5.28 -1.95
CA ARG A 36 -10.36 -6.62 -1.40
C ARG A 36 -9.44 -6.54 -0.19
N LEU A 37 -8.47 -5.63 -0.21
CA LEU A 37 -7.53 -5.41 0.89
C LEU A 37 -8.24 -4.78 2.11
N ALA A 38 -9.14 -3.82 1.88
CA ALA A 38 -9.92 -3.13 2.91
C ALA A 38 -11.41 -3.03 2.50
N PRO A 39 -12.22 -4.07 2.78
CA PRO A 39 -13.64 -4.10 2.39
C PRO A 39 -14.50 -3.03 3.06
N GLY A 40 -14.11 -2.52 4.23
CA GLY A 40 -14.82 -1.46 4.96
C GLY A 40 -14.25 -0.05 4.72
N LEU A 41 -13.43 0.16 3.68
CA LEU A 41 -12.65 1.40 3.55
C LEU A 41 -13.48 2.70 3.60
N ASN A 42 -14.70 2.69 3.09
CA ASN A 42 -15.61 3.85 3.05
C ASN A 42 -16.35 4.11 4.38
N THR A 43 -16.22 3.20 5.36
CA THR A 43 -16.88 3.29 6.66
C THR A 43 -15.87 3.44 7.81
N TYR A 44 -14.57 3.32 7.51
CA TYR A 44 -13.52 3.52 8.50
C TYR A 44 -13.48 4.97 8.98
N PRO A 45 -13.46 5.19 10.31
CA PRO A 45 -13.08 6.48 10.87
C PRO A 45 -11.70 6.93 10.40
N ASN A 46 -11.45 8.25 10.44
CA ASN A 46 -10.11 8.78 10.24
C ASN A 46 -9.14 8.20 11.30
N GLY A 47 -7.92 7.86 10.88
CA GLY A 47 -6.94 7.26 11.78
C GLY A 47 -6.03 6.24 11.10
N GLN A 48 -5.17 5.60 11.88
CA GLN A 48 -4.20 4.63 11.41
C GLN A 48 -4.66 3.21 11.69
N TYR A 49 -4.48 2.32 10.73
CA TYR A 49 -4.85 0.92 10.77
C TYR A 49 -3.62 0.09 10.44
N LEU A 50 -3.51 -1.08 11.06
CA LEU A 50 -2.35 -1.95 10.91
C LEU A 50 -2.78 -3.38 10.60
N SER A 51 -2.13 -3.96 9.60
CA SER A 51 -2.24 -5.37 9.24
C SER A 51 -0.92 -6.07 9.54
N ARG A 52 -0.89 -6.87 10.61
CA ARG A 52 0.27 -7.69 11.02
C ARG A 52 0.12 -9.12 10.53
N ARG A 53 1.17 -9.67 9.93
CA ARG A 53 1.24 -11.08 9.53
C ARG A 53 2.56 -11.69 10.02
N PRO A 54 2.55 -12.89 10.63
CA PRO A 54 3.78 -13.52 11.08
C PRO A 54 4.80 -13.69 9.94
N GLY A 55 6.03 -13.25 10.15
CA GLY A 55 7.11 -13.39 9.16
C GLY A 55 7.02 -12.44 7.96
N VAL A 56 6.13 -11.43 8.00
CA VAL A 56 5.97 -10.43 6.94
C VAL A 56 5.99 -9.03 7.55
N VAL A 57 6.45 -8.06 6.76
CA VAL A 57 6.52 -6.66 7.15
C VAL A 57 5.12 -6.07 7.32
N ASP A 58 4.92 -5.38 8.43
CA ASP A 58 3.67 -4.69 8.78
C ASP A 58 3.20 -3.74 7.67
N LEU A 59 1.92 -3.83 7.31
CA LEU A 59 1.26 -2.93 6.35
C LEU A 59 0.38 -1.94 7.09
N HIS A 60 0.66 -0.65 6.91
CA HIS A 60 -0.05 0.45 7.53
C HIS A 60 -0.99 1.12 6.53
N LEU A 61 -2.21 1.40 6.96
CA LEU A 61 -3.24 2.13 6.22
C LEU A 61 -3.71 3.31 7.07
N GLY A 62 -3.48 4.54 6.60
CA GLY A 62 -4.03 5.76 7.18
C GLY A 62 -5.27 6.21 6.42
N ILE A 63 -6.35 6.50 7.13
CA ILE A 63 -7.51 7.22 6.58
C ILE A 63 -7.33 8.70 6.94
N GLU A 64 -6.94 9.50 5.94
CA GLU A 64 -6.67 10.93 6.12
C GLU A 64 -7.95 11.76 6.05
N GLN A 65 -8.84 11.41 5.11
CA GLN A 65 -10.10 12.11 4.89
C GLN A 65 -11.17 11.17 4.35
N GLN A 66 -12.35 11.21 4.96
CA GLN A 66 -13.58 10.62 4.44
C GLN A 66 -14.51 11.71 3.90
N ALA A 67 -14.94 11.57 2.65
CA ALA A 67 -16.00 12.37 2.04
C ALA A 67 -17.09 11.43 1.48
N ARG A 68 -18.25 11.99 1.12
CA ARG A 68 -19.43 11.21 0.72
C ARG A 68 -19.16 10.16 -0.38
N TYR A 69 -18.30 10.49 -1.33
CA TYR A 69 -17.99 9.64 -2.49
C TYR A 69 -16.50 9.39 -2.68
N THR A 70 -15.65 9.94 -1.80
CA THR A 70 -14.20 9.79 -1.92
C THR A 70 -13.54 9.56 -0.57
N THR A 71 -12.44 8.79 -0.59
CA THR A 71 -11.57 8.62 0.59
C THR A 71 -10.14 8.92 0.20
N LEU A 72 -9.48 9.74 1.01
CA LEU A 72 -8.05 9.97 0.93
C LEU A 72 -7.35 9.02 1.90
N VAL A 73 -6.46 8.18 1.36
CA VAL A 73 -5.76 7.17 2.14
C VAL A 73 -4.26 7.25 1.94
N HIS A 74 -3.55 6.87 2.98
CA HIS A 74 -2.12 6.65 3.00
C HIS A 74 -1.84 5.16 3.18
N LEU A 75 -0.99 4.56 2.36
CA LEU A 75 -0.65 3.15 2.44
C LEU A 75 0.87 3.02 2.40
N THR A 76 1.44 2.27 3.35
CA THR A 76 2.90 2.06 3.41
C THR A 76 3.28 0.80 4.16
N HIS A 77 4.44 0.22 3.87
CA HIS A 77 5.12 -0.63 4.86
C HIS A 77 6.02 0.21 5.75
N ARG A 78 6.24 -0.27 6.97
CA ARG A 78 7.18 0.31 7.92
C ARG A 78 8.33 -0.66 8.16
N PHE A 79 9.52 -0.26 7.74
CA PHE A 79 10.75 -1.00 7.97
C PHE A 79 11.52 -0.35 9.11
N THR A 80 12.08 -1.18 9.99
CA THR A 80 13.01 -0.74 11.02
C THR A 80 14.31 -1.49 10.81
N ASP A 81 15.39 -0.75 10.55
CA ASP A 81 16.71 -1.32 10.38
C ASP A 81 17.19 -1.91 11.72
N ALA A 82 17.76 -3.11 11.68
CA ALA A 82 18.18 -3.82 12.90
C ALA A 82 19.44 -3.20 13.53
N GLU A 83 20.33 -2.62 12.71
CA GLU A 83 21.62 -2.08 13.12
C GLU A 83 21.50 -0.60 13.48
N THR A 84 20.94 0.21 12.59
CA THR A 84 20.84 1.66 12.78
C THR A 84 19.64 2.06 13.63
N ARG A 85 18.65 1.18 13.79
CA ARG A 85 17.32 1.44 14.39
C ARG A 85 16.53 2.53 13.68
N GLU A 86 16.96 2.94 12.49
CA GLU A 86 16.23 3.91 11.68
C GLU A 86 14.96 3.29 11.13
N THR A 87 13.87 4.05 11.18
CA THR A 87 12.59 3.65 10.60
C THR A 87 12.39 4.35 9.28
N HIS A 88 12.11 3.59 8.23
CA HIS A 88 11.77 4.12 6.92
C HIS A 88 10.48 3.49 6.39
N PHE A 89 9.83 4.23 5.49
CA PHE A 89 8.55 3.89 4.90
C PHE A 89 8.76 3.65 3.40
N ASP A 90 8.45 2.44 2.95
CA ASP A 90 8.64 2.05 1.56
C ASP A 90 7.70 0.90 1.18
N PRO A 91 7.13 0.88 -0.03
CA PRO A 91 6.74 2.08 -0.74
C PRO A 91 5.74 2.90 0.11
N ASP A 92 5.71 4.20 -0.17
CA ASP A 92 4.93 5.20 0.55
C ASP A 92 3.96 5.86 -0.45
N ALA A 93 2.66 5.54 -0.34
CA ALA A 93 1.65 5.91 -1.32
C ALA A 93 0.49 6.69 -0.71
N ARG A 94 0.12 7.79 -1.36
CA ARG A 94 -1.08 8.57 -1.06
C ARG A 94 -2.07 8.45 -2.20
N LEU A 95 -3.26 7.96 -1.88
CA LEU A 95 -4.26 7.54 -2.87
C LEU A 95 -5.59 8.23 -2.59
N ARG A 96 -6.29 8.63 -3.66
CA ARG A 96 -7.70 9.00 -3.58
C ARG A 96 -8.56 7.92 -4.20
N VAL A 97 -9.50 7.41 -3.42
CA VAL A 97 -10.46 6.39 -3.85
C VAL A 97 -11.76 7.09 -4.20
N TYR A 98 -12.27 6.88 -5.41
CA TYR A 98 -13.56 7.38 -5.88
C TYR A 98 -14.55 6.21 -5.95
N TYR A 99 -15.62 6.26 -5.17
CA TYR A 99 -16.57 5.14 -5.05
C TYR A 99 -17.64 5.11 -6.13
N ASP A 100 -18.00 6.27 -6.66
CA ASP A 100 -18.94 6.45 -7.76
C ASP A 100 -18.35 5.98 -9.09
N ALA A 101 -17.13 6.42 -9.41
CA ALA A 101 -16.40 6.00 -10.60
C ALA A 101 -15.73 4.61 -10.45
N ARG A 102 -15.64 4.10 -9.22
CA ARG A 102 -14.92 2.85 -8.88
C ARG A 102 -13.46 2.89 -9.34
N GLN A 103 -12.79 4.01 -9.09
CA GLN A 103 -11.40 4.24 -9.49
C GLN A 103 -10.53 4.61 -8.29
N VAL A 104 -9.24 4.30 -8.39
CA VAL A 104 -8.21 4.81 -7.48
C VAL A 104 -7.25 5.70 -8.27
N GLU A 105 -7.04 6.90 -7.75
CA GLU A 105 -6.06 7.86 -8.23
C GLU A 105 -4.84 7.84 -7.31
N VAL A 106 -3.65 7.65 -7.89
CA VAL A 106 -2.37 7.82 -7.18
C VAL A 106 -2.04 9.31 -7.15
N LEU A 107 -2.06 9.91 -5.97
CA LEU A 107 -1.70 11.32 -5.79
C LEU A 107 -0.20 11.47 -5.60
N GLU A 108 0.38 10.61 -4.77
CA GLU A 108 1.81 10.59 -4.48
C GLU A 108 2.24 9.13 -4.32
N LEU A 109 3.44 8.82 -4.83
CA LEU A 109 4.05 7.50 -4.66
C LEU A 109 5.56 7.67 -4.60
N ARG A 110 6.14 7.36 -3.44
CA ARG A 110 7.57 7.36 -3.19
C ARG A 110 8.01 5.93 -2.98
N GLN A 111 9.11 5.55 -3.62
CA GLN A 111 9.74 4.27 -3.33
C GLN A 111 11.26 4.31 -3.53
N SER A 112 11.99 3.52 -2.75
CA SER A 112 13.45 3.53 -2.74
C SER A 112 14.07 2.73 -3.90
N ILE A 113 13.42 1.64 -4.33
CA ILE A 113 13.99 0.65 -5.27
C ILE A 113 13.82 1.05 -6.74
N LEU A 114 12.66 1.62 -7.10
CA LEU A 114 12.38 2.15 -8.44
C LEU A 114 11.89 3.59 -8.30
N PRO A 115 12.76 4.61 -8.31
CA PRO A 115 12.37 5.99 -8.09
C PRO A 115 11.41 6.46 -9.19
N LEU A 116 10.11 6.22 -8.99
CA LEU A 116 9.05 6.89 -9.70
C LEU A 116 9.16 8.35 -9.27
N ARG A 117 9.37 9.23 -10.25
CA ARG A 117 9.84 10.62 -10.05
C ARG A 117 9.26 11.29 -8.81
N THR A 118 10.17 11.85 -8.01
CA THR A 118 9.98 12.50 -6.70
C THR A 118 9.03 13.71 -6.68
N ARG A 119 8.41 14.09 -7.81
CA ARG A 119 7.51 15.24 -7.92
C ARG A 119 6.32 14.87 -8.79
N TYR A 120 5.34 14.24 -8.18
CA TYR A 120 4.06 13.84 -8.78
C TYR A 120 3.10 15.05 -8.99
N ALA A 121 3.64 16.24 -9.28
CA ALA A 121 2.86 17.48 -9.33
C ALA A 121 2.02 17.58 -10.62
N HIS A 122 2.52 17.05 -11.74
CA HIS A 122 1.79 16.96 -13.02
C HIS A 122 2.31 15.76 -13.83
N PRO A 123 1.98 14.52 -13.43
CA PRO A 123 2.56 13.33 -14.06
C PRO A 123 2.08 13.21 -15.51
N ALA A 124 3.01 12.98 -16.43
CA ALA A 124 2.68 12.62 -17.80
C ALA A 124 1.90 11.30 -17.81
N LEU A 125 1.19 10.99 -18.89
CA LEU A 125 0.42 9.74 -19.03
C LEU A 125 1.27 8.50 -18.71
N ALA A 126 2.52 8.48 -19.15
CA ALA A 126 3.47 7.41 -18.86
C ALA A 126 3.82 7.30 -17.36
N ASP A 127 3.86 8.40 -16.61
CA ASP A 127 4.14 8.38 -15.17
C ASP A 127 2.92 7.91 -14.38
N LYS A 128 1.72 8.34 -14.78
CA LYS A 128 0.45 7.82 -14.25
C LYS A 128 0.32 6.32 -14.48
N TRP A 129 0.68 5.86 -15.67
CA TRP A 129 0.71 4.45 -16.02
C TRP A 129 1.65 3.65 -15.12
N ARG A 130 2.92 4.08 -14.99
CA ARG A 130 3.91 3.37 -14.17
C ARG A 130 3.51 3.30 -12.71
N ALA A 131 2.99 4.38 -12.13
CA ALA A 131 2.56 4.37 -10.74
C ALA A 131 1.32 3.50 -10.51
N ASN A 132 0.33 3.56 -11.41
CA ASN A 132 -0.84 2.69 -11.31
C ASN A 132 -0.46 1.23 -11.47
N LEU A 133 0.44 0.91 -12.41
CA LEU A 133 0.94 -0.44 -12.58
C LEU A 133 1.68 -0.91 -11.33
N PHE A 134 2.58 -0.09 -10.77
CA PHE A 134 3.25 -0.41 -9.53
C PHE A 134 2.26 -0.69 -8.40
N LEU A 135 1.27 0.19 -8.21
CA LEU A 135 0.23 0.03 -7.21
C LEU A 135 -0.52 -1.30 -7.39
N SER A 136 -0.89 -1.68 -8.62
CA SER A 136 -1.56 -2.97 -8.88
C SER A 136 -0.73 -4.15 -8.39
N LYS A 137 0.57 -4.14 -8.72
CA LYS A 137 1.49 -5.23 -8.35
C LYS A 137 1.72 -5.26 -6.85
N TRP A 138 1.85 -4.10 -6.22
CA TRP A 138 2.03 -4.00 -4.79
C TRP A 138 0.78 -4.44 -4.02
N LEU A 139 -0.42 -4.00 -4.39
CA LEU A 139 -1.67 -4.46 -3.77
C LEU A 139 -1.85 -5.98 -3.92
N MET A 140 -1.56 -6.54 -5.10
CA MET A 140 -1.56 -8.00 -5.30
C MET A 140 -0.52 -8.72 -4.44
N PHE A 141 0.64 -8.11 -4.22
CA PHE A 141 1.65 -8.65 -3.32
C PHE A 141 1.17 -8.65 -1.87
N CYS A 142 0.63 -7.53 -1.36
CA CYS A 142 0.05 -7.44 -0.02
C CYS A 142 -1.03 -8.50 0.21
N LEU A 143 -1.96 -8.66 -0.75
CA LEU A 143 -3.00 -9.68 -0.69
C LEU A 143 -2.42 -11.10 -0.68
N ARG A 144 -1.38 -11.39 -1.46
CA ARG A 144 -0.72 -12.71 -1.48
C ARG A 144 0.01 -13.03 -0.18
N GLN A 145 0.53 -12.02 0.51
CA GLN A 145 1.11 -12.17 1.84
C GLN A 145 0.04 -12.35 2.93
N GLY A 146 -1.24 -12.24 2.58
CA GLY A 146 -2.36 -12.39 3.49
C GLY A 146 -2.68 -11.12 4.29
N HIS A 147 -2.18 -9.96 3.86
CA HIS A 147 -2.62 -8.70 4.45
C HIS A 147 -4.08 -8.41 4.11
N GLY A 148 -4.73 -7.72 5.04
CA GLY A 148 -6.10 -7.23 4.90
C GLY A 148 -6.52 -6.44 6.15
N PHE A 149 -7.55 -5.62 5.99
CA PHE A 149 -8.14 -4.80 7.03
C PHE A 149 -9.61 -5.20 7.19
N ALA A 150 -10.04 -5.48 8.42
CA ALA A 150 -11.38 -5.98 8.69
C ALA A 150 -12.43 -4.84 8.55
N PRO A 151 -13.65 -5.11 8.08
CA PRO A 151 -14.63 -4.05 7.78
C PRO A 151 -15.04 -3.18 8.99
N ASN A 152 -14.90 -3.70 10.21
CA ASN A 152 -15.19 -2.98 11.46
C ASN A 152 -13.92 -2.80 12.31
N GLN A 153 -12.75 -2.72 11.68
CA GLN A 153 -11.51 -2.48 12.40
C GLN A 153 -11.57 -1.09 13.04
N SER A 154 -11.16 -0.99 14.31
CA SER A 154 -10.94 0.31 14.95
C SER A 154 -9.56 0.84 14.61
N PRO A 155 -9.38 2.16 14.47
CA PRO A 155 -8.06 2.73 14.33
C PRO A 155 -7.22 2.37 15.56
N ILE A 156 -5.92 2.25 15.36
CA ILE A 156 -4.96 2.05 16.43
C ILE A 156 -4.98 3.34 17.26
N ASP A 157 -5.34 3.23 18.54
CA ASP A 157 -5.18 4.33 19.47
C ASP A 157 -3.71 4.77 19.47
N GLY A 158 -3.47 6.05 19.21
CA GLY A 158 -2.15 6.69 19.25
C GLY A 158 -1.47 6.67 20.62
N GLN A 159 -1.97 5.87 21.58
CA GLN A 159 -1.40 5.62 22.89
C GLN A 159 -1.18 4.12 23.12
N ARG A 160 -0.06 3.61 22.61
CA ARG A 160 0.80 2.60 23.24
C ARG A 160 2.05 2.45 22.39
N SER A 161 3.03 3.30 22.65
CA SER A 161 4.41 2.82 22.69
C SER A 161 4.53 1.94 23.93
N PRO A 162 4.77 0.63 23.84
CA PRO A 162 5.36 -0.09 24.94
C PRO A 162 6.86 0.22 24.90
N VAL A 163 7.26 1.33 25.52
CA VAL A 163 8.63 1.41 26.05
C VAL A 163 8.60 0.69 27.39
N ALA A 164 9.54 -0.26 27.51
CA ALA A 164 9.91 -1.03 28.70
C ALA A 164 8.99 -2.21 29.11
N GLY A 165 9.58 -3.41 29.10
CA GLY A 165 9.17 -4.50 29.99
C GLY A 165 9.07 -5.89 29.37
N ALA A 166 10.18 -6.45 28.87
CA ALA A 166 10.55 -7.86 29.04
C ALA A 166 11.81 -8.20 28.22
N SER A 167 12.96 -8.28 28.89
CA SER A 167 14.08 -9.09 28.41
C SER A 167 13.64 -10.55 28.31
N PRO A 168 13.95 -11.28 27.21
CA PRO A 168 14.29 -12.66 27.33
C PRO A 168 15.78 -12.73 27.63
N ALA A 169 16.11 -12.84 28.91
CA ALA A 169 17.36 -13.47 29.29
C ALA A 169 17.31 -14.93 28.80
N CYS A 170 18.20 -15.30 27.89
CA CYS A 170 18.61 -16.71 27.74
C CYS A 170 20.02 -16.83 27.16
N LEU A 171 20.96 -16.95 28.10
CA LEU A 171 22.04 -17.95 28.14
C LEU A 171 23.08 -17.92 27.02
N ALA A 172 24.10 -17.11 27.22
CA ALA A 172 25.46 -17.59 27.03
C ALA A 172 25.78 -18.58 28.16
N GLN A 173 26.13 -19.81 27.80
CA GLN A 173 26.93 -20.67 28.68
C GLN A 173 28.27 -20.94 28.00
N SER A 174 29.30 -20.63 28.77
CA SER A 174 30.71 -20.89 28.51
C SER A 174 31.02 -22.38 28.65
N SER A 175 31.84 -22.91 27.75
CA SER A 175 32.95 -23.85 28.03
C SER A 175 33.88 -23.87 26.82
#